data_AF-A0A848UVT0-F1
#
_entry.id   AF-A0A848UVT0-F1
#
_cell.length_a   1.000
_cell.length_b   1.000
_cell.length_c   1.000
_cell.angle_alpha   90.00
_cell.angle_beta   90.00
_cell.angle_gamma   90.00
#
_symmetry.space_group_name_H-M   'P 1'
#
loop_
_entity.id
_entity.type
_entity.pdbx_description
1 polymer ?
#
loop_
_entity_poly.entity_id
_entity_poly.type
_entity_poly.pdbx_seq_one_letter_code
_entity_poly.pdbx_strand_id
1 'polypeptide(L)'
;MSIILMCAAMPVFSQMHHNPALGIAFSENHGQFPAHVEAITPFAAGYIYLESDGLTIKVYDKDQVQANHTLREKPFGDHSLQWDVYRMNLVDAQVPDVAAYNTLSWTTNFFLGDDESKWRGNIPVHGGIRYNSIYPGIDIDFTGEYNNFKYTV
;
A
#
# COMPACT_ATOMS: atom_id res chain seq x y z
N MET A 1 14.89 -14.22 -41.05
CA MET A 1 15.81 -13.68 -40.04
C MET A 1 14.94 -13.09 -38.94
N SER A 2 14.54 -13.92 -37.98
CA SER A 2 13.57 -13.54 -36.95
C SER A 2 14.32 -12.92 -35.77
N ILE A 3 14.07 -11.64 -35.54
CA ILE A 3 14.50 -10.93 -34.33
C ILE A 3 13.50 -11.31 -33.24
N ILE A 4 13.93 -12.17 -32.31
CA ILE A 4 13.20 -12.47 -31.09
C ILE A 4 13.46 -11.30 -30.13
N LEU A 5 12.47 -10.42 -29.99
CA LEU A 5 12.45 -9.39 -28.95
C LEU A 5 12.06 -10.08 -27.63
N MET A 6 13.07 -10.49 -26.87
CA MET A 6 12.88 -11.08 -25.54
C MET A 6 12.66 -9.94 -24.54
N CYS A 7 11.41 -9.48 -24.45
CA CYS A 7 10.99 -8.53 -23.43
C CYS A 7 10.81 -9.29 -22.12
N ALA A 8 11.79 -9.20 -21.22
CA ALA A 8 11.67 -9.73 -19.87
C ALA A 8 10.66 -8.85 -19.11
N ALA A 9 9.44 -9.37 -18.94
CA ALA A 9 8.40 -8.75 -18.13
C ALA A 9 8.80 -8.81 -16.65
N MET A 10 9.46 -7.75 -16.18
CA MET A 10 9.48 -7.42 -14.77
C MET A 10 8.25 -6.55 -14.52
N PRO A 11 7.28 -6.97 -13.68
CA PRO A 11 6.29 -6.01 -13.19
C PRO A 11 7.06 -4.97 -12.39
N VAL A 12 7.22 -3.79 -12.97
CA VAL A 12 7.70 -2.61 -12.27
C VAL A 12 6.58 -2.24 -11.31
N PHE A 13 6.55 -2.87 -10.14
CA PHE A 13 6.08 -2.17 -8.96
C PHE A 13 6.98 -0.95 -8.88
N SER A 14 6.48 0.22 -9.27
CA SER A 14 7.07 1.47 -8.83
C SER A 14 7.15 1.32 -7.32
N GLN A 15 8.34 0.99 -6.81
CA GLN A 15 8.59 0.91 -5.39
C GLN A 15 8.14 2.27 -4.86
N MET A 16 7.03 2.33 -4.12
CA MET A 16 6.76 3.50 -3.31
C MET A 16 7.90 3.52 -2.30
N HIS A 17 8.99 4.18 -2.67
CA HIS A 17 10.00 4.56 -1.70
C HIS A 17 9.22 5.39 -0.68
N HIS A 18 9.10 4.85 0.54
CA HIS A 18 8.66 5.64 1.67
C HIS A 18 9.55 6.88 1.68
N ASN A 19 9.00 8.01 1.25
CA ASN A 19 9.65 9.28 1.38
C ASN A 19 9.32 9.73 2.81
N PRO A 20 10.27 9.69 3.76
CA PRO A 20 10.00 10.11 5.13
C PRO A 20 9.61 11.59 5.21
N ALA A 21 9.80 12.38 4.13
CA ALA A 21 9.31 13.75 4.03
C ALA A 21 7.80 13.85 3.73
N LEU A 22 7.15 12.79 3.23
CA LEU A 22 5.72 12.78 2.88
C LEU A 22 4.82 12.20 3.97
N GLY A 23 5.39 11.61 5.04
CA GLY A 23 4.64 11.02 6.14
C GLY A 23 3.89 9.74 5.77
N ILE A 24 3.09 9.23 6.72
CA ILE A 24 2.07 8.21 6.45
C ILE A 24 0.88 8.93 5.84
N ALA A 25 0.49 8.52 4.63
CA ALA A 25 -0.66 9.05 3.92
C ALA A 25 -1.36 7.92 3.16
N PHE A 26 -2.66 8.05 2.98
CA PHE A 26 -3.53 6.96 2.56
C PHE A 26 -4.02 7.21 1.14
N SER A 27 -3.76 6.28 0.23
CA SER A 27 -4.34 6.29 -1.12
C SER A 27 -5.64 5.48 -1.11
N GLU A 28 -6.74 6.09 -1.55
CA GLU A 28 -8.04 5.42 -1.63
C GLU A 28 -8.06 4.29 -2.67
N ASN A 29 -8.89 3.28 -2.44
CA ASN A 29 -9.14 2.25 -3.43
C ASN A 29 -10.17 2.72 -4.48
N HIS A 30 -9.70 3.01 -5.69
CA HIS A 30 -10.51 3.30 -6.88
C HIS A 30 -10.45 2.12 -7.88
N GLY A 31 -10.33 0.90 -7.34
CA GLY A 31 -10.28 -0.34 -8.10
C GLY A 31 -8.86 -0.78 -8.49
N GLN A 32 -7.83 -0.28 -7.81
CA GLN A 32 -6.46 -0.82 -7.94
C GLN A 32 -6.32 -2.16 -7.21
N PHE A 33 -7.09 -2.34 -6.13
CA PHE A 33 -7.01 -3.46 -5.20
C PHE A 33 -8.37 -4.16 -5.10
N PRO A 34 -8.43 -5.38 -4.52
CA PRO A 34 -9.70 -6.06 -4.25
C PRO A 34 -10.69 -5.15 -3.52
N ALA A 35 -11.99 -5.33 -3.80
CA ALA A 35 -13.03 -4.41 -3.35
C ALA A 35 -13.20 -4.28 -1.82
N HIS A 36 -12.64 -5.20 -1.03
CA HIS A 36 -12.68 -5.13 0.44
C HIS A 36 -11.58 -4.22 1.03
N VAL A 37 -10.64 -3.75 0.21
CA VAL A 37 -9.62 -2.78 0.61
C VAL A 37 -10.21 -1.39 0.46
N GLU A 38 -10.15 -0.60 1.52
CA GLU A 38 -10.64 0.78 1.54
C GLU A 38 -9.54 1.77 1.14
N ALA A 39 -8.34 1.56 1.68
CA ALA A 39 -7.18 2.39 1.42
C ALA A 39 -5.87 1.63 1.64
N ILE A 40 -4.78 2.15 1.08
CA ILE A 40 -3.42 1.64 1.28
C ILE A 40 -2.50 2.75 1.77
N THR A 41 -1.56 2.42 2.65
CA THR A 41 -0.47 3.31 3.04
C THR A 41 0.87 2.59 3.01
N PRO A 42 1.90 3.14 2.35
CA PRO A 42 3.26 2.65 2.50
C PRO A 42 3.82 3.08 3.85
N PHE A 43 4.61 2.21 4.48
CA PHE A 43 5.38 2.55 5.68
C PHE A 43 6.82 2.05 5.53
N ALA A 44 7.65 2.30 6.54
CA ALA A 44 9.09 2.08 6.46
C ALA A 44 9.52 0.65 6.06
N ALA A 45 8.66 -0.36 6.22
CA ALA A 45 8.99 -1.78 5.96
C ALA A 45 8.00 -2.49 5.02
N GLY A 46 7.12 -1.75 4.32
CA GLY A 46 6.13 -2.39 3.47
C GLY A 46 4.87 -1.55 3.29
N TYR A 47 3.72 -2.24 3.26
CA TYR A 47 2.41 -1.65 3.02
C TYR A 47 1.41 -2.11 4.08
N ILE A 48 0.52 -1.21 4.45
CA ILE A 48 -0.67 -1.51 5.23
C ILE A 48 -1.88 -1.28 4.32
N TYR A 49 -2.74 -2.29 4.25
CA TYR A 49 -4.03 -2.27 3.57
C TYR A 49 -5.08 -2.15 4.65
N LEU A 50 -5.86 -1.06 4.62
CA LEU A 50 -7.04 -0.90 5.45
C LEU A 50 -8.21 -1.60 4.77
N GLU A 51 -8.87 -2.50 5.48
CA GLU A 51 -9.97 -3.32 4.99
C GLU A 51 -11.22 -3.06 5.85
N SER A 52 -12.41 -3.20 5.27
CA SER A 52 -13.68 -2.93 5.97
C SER A 52 -13.85 -3.66 7.31
N ASP A 53 -13.17 -4.79 7.50
CA ASP A 53 -13.21 -5.66 8.69
C ASP A 53 -11.86 -5.76 9.42
N GLY A 54 -10.87 -4.93 9.07
CA GLY A 54 -9.55 -4.98 9.70
C GLY A 54 -8.42 -4.36 8.89
N LEU A 55 -7.25 -4.98 8.93
CA LEU A 55 -6.10 -4.54 8.15
C LEU A 55 -5.16 -5.69 7.81
N THR A 56 -4.51 -5.58 6.65
CA THR A 56 -3.44 -6.48 6.22
C THR A 56 -2.12 -5.71 6.18
N ILE A 57 -1.10 -6.22 6.85
CA ILE A 57 0.27 -5.68 6.83
C ILE A 57 1.12 -6.61 6.00
N LYS A 58 1.69 -6.08 4.92
CA LYS A 58 2.61 -6.79 4.05
C LYS A 58 4.00 -6.20 4.24
N VAL A 59 4.92 -6.98 4.81
CA VAL A 59 6.28 -6.55 5.16
C VAL A 59 7.33 -7.31 4.38
N TYR A 60 8.45 -6.67 4.12
CA TYR A 60 9.61 -7.29 3.49
C TYR A 60 10.84 -7.18 4.39
N ASP A 61 11.81 -8.07 4.16
CA ASP A 61 13.11 -8.01 4.80
C ASP A 61 13.93 -6.84 4.21
N LYS A 62 14.17 -5.82 5.04
CA LYS A 62 14.93 -4.63 4.64
C LYS A 62 16.38 -4.94 4.32
N ASP A 63 16.97 -5.93 4.98
CA ASP A 63 18.37 -6.30 4.76
C ASP A 63 18.52 -6.99 3.40
N GLN A 64 17.55 -7.81 2.99
CA GLN A 64 17.48 -8.35 1.63
C GLN A 64 17.32 -7.24 0.58
N VAL A 65 16.46 -6.25 0.83
CA VAL A 65 16.31 -5.09 -0.06
C VAL A 65 17.62 -4.32 -0.19
N GLN A 66 18.30 -4.04 0.93
CA GLN A 66 19.58 -3.34 0.93
C GLN A 66 20.68 -4.13 0.23
N ALA A 67 20.77 -5.43 0.46
CA ALA A 67 21.68 -6.32 -0.26
C ALA A 67 21.42 -6.26 -1.77
N ASN A 68 20.16 -6.36 -2.20
CA ASN A 68 19.78 -6.27 -3.60
C ASN A 68 20.10 -4.89 -4.22
N HIS A 69 19.98 -3.79 -3.48
CA HIS A 69 20.33 -2.44 -3.96
C HIS A 69 21.85 -2.21 -4.09
N THR A 70 22.68 -2.97 -3.38
CA THR A 70 24.16 -2.85 -3.45
C THR A 70 24.79 -3.72 -4.54
N LEU A 71 24.08 -4.76 -5.01
CA LEU A 71 24.52 -5.66 -6.06
C LEU A 71 24.26 -5.06 -7.45
N ARG A 72 25.06 -4.06 -7.82
CA ARG A 72 24.99 -3.36 -9.12
C ARG A 72 25.42 -4.21 -10.34
N GLU A 73 25.77 -5.48 -10.15
CA GLU A 73 26.50 -6.30 -11.14
C GLU A 73 25.81 -7.58 -11.61
N LYS A 74 24.59 -7.91 -11.18
CA LYS A 74 23.85 -9.06 -11.74
C LYS A 74 22.66 -8.57 -12.56
N PRO A 75 22.76 -8.59 -13.91
CA PRO A 75 21.73 -7.98 -14.74
C PRO A 75 20.38 -8.70 -14.65
N PHE A 76 20.36 -9.99 -14.28
CA PHE A 76 19.16 -10.83 -14.24
C PHE A 76 19.33 -11.97 -13.20
N GLY A 77 19.39 -11.63 -11.92
CA GLY A 77 19.26 -12.58 -10.81
C GLY A 77 17.81 -12.67 -10.30
N ASP A 78 17.50 -13.71 -9.53
CA ASP A 78 16.27 -13.71 -8.74
C ASP A 78 16.39 -12.63 -7.65
N HIS A 79 15.74 -11.49 -7.90
CA HIS A 79 15.59 -10.40 -6.94
C HIS A 79 14.27 -10.55 -6.17
N SER A 80 13.73 -11.77 -6.06
CA SER A 80 12.55 -12.01 -5.25
C SER A 80 12.80 -11.51 -3.82
N LEU A 81 11.91 -10.62 -3.39
CA LEU A 81 11.83 -10.23 -2.00
C LEU A 81 10.93 -11.24 -1.31
N GLN A 82 11.41 -11.77 -0.18
CA GLN A 82 10.53 -12.50 0.71
C GLN A 82 9.60 -11.51 1.41
N TRP A 83 8.32 -11.85 1.40
CA TRP A 83 7.27 -11.06 2.02
C TRP A 83 6.60 -11.88 3.10
N ASP A 84 6.44 -11.29 4.28
CA ASP A 84 5.55 -11.80 5.31
C ASP A 84 4.25 -10.99 5.28
N VAL A 85 3.13 -11.68 5.50
CA VAL A 85 1.80 -11.09 5.49
C VAL A 85 1.10 -11.39 6.81
N TYR A 86 0.72 -10.32 7.50
CA TYR A 86 -0.04 -10.38 8.75
C TYR A 86 -1.42 -9.80 8.49
N ARG A 87 -2.47 -10.58 8.72
CA ARG A 87 -3.85 -10.11 8.65
C ARG A 87 -4.40 -9.98 10.06
N MET A 88 -4.91 -8.81 10.38
CA MET A 88 -5.63 -8.53 11.62
C MET A 88 -7.10 -8.32 11.29
N ASN A 89 -7.97 -9.08 11.94
CA ASN A 89 -9.41 -8.92 11.82
C ASN A 89 -9.96 -8.23 13.07
N LEU A 90 -10.89 -7.31 12.90
CA LEU A 90 -11.65 -6.69 13.97
C LEU A 90 -12.85 -7.59 14.28
N VAL A 91 -12.70 -8.42 15.31
CA VAL A 91 -13.71 -9.42 15.70
C VAL A 91 -14.99 -8.71 16.10
N ASP A 92 -16.13 -9.19 15.60
CA ASP A 92 -17.48 -8.61 15.83
C ASP A 92 -17.68 -7.17 15.33
N ALA A 93 -16.80 -6.69 14.45
CA ALA A 93 -16.97 -5.39 13.80
C ALA A 93 -18.20 -5.37 12.89
N GLN A 94 -18.88 -4.23 12.88
CA GLN A 94 -19.90 -3.89 11.90
C GLN A 94 -19.21 -3.33 10.65
N VAL A 95 -19.92 -3.31 9.51
CA VAL A 95 -19.43 -2.62 8.32
C VAL A 95 -19.40 -1.11 8.63
N PRO A 96 -18.21 -0.47 8.69
CA PRO A 96 -18.12 0.93 9.06
C PRO A 96 -18.56 1.84 7.92
N ASP A 97 -18.99 3.06 8.27
CA ASP A 97 -19.02 4.16 7.31
C ASP A 97 -17.61 4.76 7.21
N VAL A 98 -16.94 4.53 6.09
CA VAL A 98 -15.54 4.90 5.88
C VAL A 98 -15.44 6.33 5.35
N ALA A 99 -14.73 7.18 6.07
CA ALA A 99 -14.51 8.57 5.69
C ALA A 99 -13.01 8.92 5.62
N ALA A 100 -12.55 9.34 4.45
CA ALA A 100 -11.23 9.91 4.28
C ALA A 100 -11.23 11.41 4.62
N TYR A 101 -10.16 11.92 5.23
CA TYR A 101 -10.05 13.33 5.61
C TYR A 101 -8.63 13.87 5.46
N ASN A 102 -8.49 15.20 5.52
CA ASN A 102 -7.24 15.91 5.26
C ASN A 102 -6.64 15.52 3.90
N THR A 103 -7.43 15.67 2.83
CA THR A 103 -6.96 15.43 1.46
C THR A 103 -5.74 16.30 1.14
N LEU A 104 -4.70 15.66 0.62
CA LEU A 104 -3.42 16.26 0.30
C LEU A 104 -3.46 16.82 -1.14
N SER A 105 -2.57 17.77 -1.43
CA SER A 105 -2.53 18.44 -2.73
C SER A 105 -1.94 17.59 -3.85
N TRP A 106 -1.37 16.44 -3.52
CA TRP A 106 -0.79 15.49 -4.47
C TRP A 106 -1.63 14.22 -4.57
N THR A 107 -1.41 13.50 -5.66
CA THR A 107 -2.09 12.24 -5.98
C THR A 107 -1.07 11.11 -6.16
N THR A 108 -1.56 9.87 -6.11
CA THR A 108 -0.76 8.69 -6.45
C THR A 108 -1.25 8.04 -7.74
N ASN A 109 -0.34 7.35 -8.43
CA ASN A 109 -0.62 6.58 -9.62
C ASN A 109 -0.19 5.13 -9.40
N PHE A 110 -1.03 4.19 -9.81
CA PHE A 110 -0.81 2.76 -9.70
C PHE A 110 -0.85 2.14 -11.09
N PHE A 111 0.30 1.66 -11.56
CA PHE A 111 0.44 0.96 -12.85
C PHE A 111 0.78 -0.51 -12.54
N LEU A 112 -0.24 -1.28 -12.17
CA LEU A 112 -0.07 -2.62 -11.60
C LEU A 112 0.01 -3.70 -12.67
N GLY A 113 1.24 -4.10 -13.01
CA GLY A 113 1.51 -5.13 -14.03
C GLY A 113 1.20 -4.65 -15.44
N ASP A 114 1.17 -5.59 -16.39
CA ASP A 114 1.06 -5.31 -17.82
C ASP A 114 -0.40 -5.10 -18.30
N ASP A 115 -1.37 -5.23 -17.39
CA ASP A 115 -2.79 -5.05 -17.68
C ASP A 115 -3.20 -3.59 -17.43
N GLU A 116 -3.31 -2.81 -18.49
CA GLU A 116 -3.72 -1.39 -18.43
C GLU A 116 -5.09 -1.19 -17.78
N SER A 117 -5.98 -2.20 -17.79
CA SER A 117 -7.27 -2.10 -17.10
C SER A 117 -7.14 -2.02 -15.57
N LYS A 118 -5.95 -2.34 -15.04
CA LYS A 118 -5.58 -2.22 -13.62
C LYS A 118 -4.80 -0.95 -13.32
N TRP A 119 -4.52 -0.14 -14.33
CA TRP A 119 -3.84 1.13 -14.15
C TRP A 119 -4.84 2.18 -13.65
N ARG A 120 -4.44 2.92 -12.62
CA ARG A 120 -5.24 4.01 -12.06
C ARG A 120 -4.34 5.18 -11.74
N GLY A 121 -4.62 6.32 -12.34
CA GLY A 121 -3.93 7.58 -12.05
C GLY A 121 -4.78 8.56 -11.28
N ASN A 122 -4.15 9.60 -10.76
CA ASN A 122 -4.78 10.72 -10.04
C ASN A 122 -5.59 10.29 -8.82
N ILE A 123 -5.07 9.30 -8.09
CA ILE A 123 -5.73 8.79 -6.90
C ILE A 123 -5.57 9.79 -5.75
N PRO A 124 -6.69 10.24 -5.15
CA PRO A 124 -6.64 11.10 -3.98
C PRO A 124 -5.83 10.47 -2.85
N VAL A 125 -5.07 11.32 -2.16
CA VAL A 125 -4.27 10.92 -1.00
C VAL A 125 -4.75 11.72 0.20
N HIS A 126 -4.89 11.05 1.34
CA HIS A 126 -5.49 11.60 2.55
C HIS A 126 -4.54 11.48 3.74
N GLY A 127 -4.61 12.44 4.67
CA GLY A 127 -3.85 12.41 5.92
C GLY A 127 -4.42 11.44 6.96
N GLY A 128 -5.67 11.00 6.80
CA GLY A 128 -6.27 9.99 7.66
C GLY A 128 -7.53 9.35 7.07
N ILE A 129 -7.85 8.17 7.60
CA ILE A 129 -9.05 7.40 7.29
C ILE A 129 -9.78 7.11 8.60
N ARG A 130 -11.07 7.41 8.67
CA ARG A 130 -11.92 7.12 9.82
C ARG A 130 -12.93 6.04 9.47
N TYR A 131 -13.02 5.03 10.33
CA TYR A 131 -14.08 4.03 10.32
C TYR A 131 -15.11 4.42 11.36
N ASN A 132 -16.25 4.95 10.93
CA ASN A 132 -17.31 5.38 11.83
C ASN A 132 -18.20 4.20 12.23
N SER A 133 -18.55 4.12 13.51
CA SER A 133 -19.46 3.11 14.08
C SER A 133 -19.08 1.67 13.75
N ILE A 134 -17.77 1.38 13.72
CA ILE A 134 -17.28 0.02 13.50
C ILE A 134 -17.65 -0.93 14.65
N TYR A 135 -17.80 -0.36 15.85
CA TYR A 135 -18.53 -1.00 16.95
C TYR A 135 -19.58 -0.02 17.49
N PRO A 136 -20.58 -0.48 18.26
CA PRO A 136 -21.59 0.40 18.84
C PRO A 136 -20.97 1.56 19.64
N GLY A 137 -21.06 2.77 19.08
CA GLY A 137 -20.53 4.00 19.68
C GLY A 137 -19.01 4.16 19.62
N ILE A 138 -18.33 3.40 18.77
CA ILE A 138 -16.87 3.41 18.63
C ILE A 138 -16.50 3.65 17.17
N ASP A 139 -15.63 4.64 16.97
CA ASP A 139 -14.97 4.92 15.71
C ASP A 139 -13.50 4.46 15.80
N ILE A 140 -12.86 4.23 14.65
CA ILE A 140 -11.41 4.04 14.60
C ILE A 140 -10.82 5.05 13.62
N ASP A 141 -9.83 5.81 14.08
CA ASP A 141 -9.06 6.74 13.26
C ASP A 141 -7.70 6.17 12.91
N PHE A 142 -7.37 6.07 11.63
CA PHE A 142 -6.06 5.71 11.12
C PHE A 142 -5.32 6.96 10.64
N THR A 143 -4.15 7.21 11.20
CA THR A 143 -3.34 8.40 10.94
C THR A 143 -1.85 8.11 10.88
N GLY A 144 -1.09 9.09 10.41
CA GLY A 144 0.36 9.15 10.59
C GLY A 144 0.77 9.98 11.79
N GLU A 145 1.66 9.45 12.63
CA GLU A 145 2.33 10.22 13.69
C GLU A 145 3.84 9.94 13.67
N TYR A 146 4.66 10.98 13.50
CA TYR A 146 6.14 10.86 13.40
C TYR A 146 6.62 9.78 12.41
N ASN A 147 6.01 9.73 11.21
CA ASN A 147 6.26 8.71 10.18
C ASN A 147 5.88 7.27 10.58
N ASN A 148 5.12 7.09 11.66
CA ASN A 148 4.57 5.79 12.06
C ASN A 148 3.08 5.75 11.78
N PHE A 149 2.61 4.57 11.39
CA PHE A 149 1.19 4.29 11.32
C PHE A 149 0.62 4.21 12.74
N LYS A 150 -0.50 4.88 12.98
CA LYS A 150 -1.20 4.89 14.25
C LYS A 150 -2.69 4.67 14.05
N TYR A 151 -3.31 3.96 14.98
CA TYR A 151 -4.76 3.93 15.12
C TYR A 151 -5.19 4.45 16.50
N THR A 152 -6.36 5.08 16.58
CA THR A 152 -6.99 5.54 17.83
C THR A 152 -8.47 5.22 17.83
N VAL A 153 -9.03 5.02 19.02
CA VAL A 153 -10.45 4.77 19.31
C VAL A 153 -11.02 5.96 20.08
#